data_AF-A0A9W9X3K1-F1
#
_entry.id   AF-A0A9W9X3K1-F1
#
_cell.length_a   1.000
_cell.length_b   1.000
_cell.length_c   1.000
_cell.angle_alpha   90.00
_cell.angle_beta   90.00
_cell.angle_gamma   90.00
#
_symmetry.space_group_name_H-M   'P 1'
#
loop_
_entity.id
_entity.type
_entity.pdbx_description
1 polymer ?
#
loop_
_entity_poly.entity_id
_entity_poly.type
_entity_poly.pdbx_seq_one_letter_code
_entity_poly.pdbx_strand_id
1 'polypeptide(L)'
;MGSVAPNVAELDGSKFNITRSTNLRDVPLPGSPEELSHSHCTDHMVTVKWTAAKGWETPEVKPYQNLSIPPTASVLHYATECFEGMKVYRGYDGKLRLFRPDCNGERLNSSSQRSSLPGFKYDEVKKLVAKLLQIDGPRWLPNPGSFLYIRPTVIGNGPHLGVQVPKEALLFIIAVPWPDFTKMKKDPEAEPRKGLRLYASSPDTIRAWPGGFGYAKLGANYGPSLQAHGKAQALGFDQILWLFGPDRQVTEAGASNFFIIWHNTEGKLELVTAPLENQLILPGVTRRSVLELVRERLSQNFVGKLAPLEAVERTLTIDDIEKASKEGRIVESFVSGTAYFITPVAMIQNENTDINTLGANGEPAGYAAQIKSWLEAIMYGKEEHDWAYTIENEEQ
;
A
#
# COMPACT_ATOMS: atom_id res chain seq x y z
N MET A 1 23.33 6.33 -35.49
CA MET A 1 24.20 7.48 -35.14
C MET A 1 23.57 8.19 -33.97
N GLY A 2 24.27 8.20 -32.84
CA GLY A 2 23.75 8.58 -31.54
C GLY A 2 23.38 10.06 -31.46
N SER A 3 22.13 10.33 -31.10
CA SER A 3 21.75 11.55 -30.41
C SER A 3 21.99 11.27 -28.93
N VAL A 4 23.08 11.81 -28.39
CA VAL A 4 23.19 12.03 -26.95
C VAL A 4 22.02 12.95 -26.61
N ALA A 5 21.00 12.42 -25.92
CA ALA A 5 19.94 13.28 -25.39
C ALA A 5 20.63 14.38 -24.56
N PRO A 6 20.23 15.65 -24.67
CA PRO A 6 20.76 16.69 -23.79
C PRO A 6 20.55 16.24 -22.34
N ASN A 7 21.50 16.54 -21.44
CA ASN A 7 21.34 16.34 -20.01
C ASN A 7 20.13 17.16 -19.53
N VAL A 8 18.96 16.53 -19.54
CA VAL A 8 17.72 17.11 -19.01
C VAL A 8 17.83 17.21 -17.49
N ALA A 9 17.14 18.17 -16.88
CA ALA A 9 17.19 18.36 -15.44
C ALA A 9 16.67 17.12 -14.69
N GLU A 10 17.46 16.64 -13.72
CA GLU A 10 17.00 15.66 -12.74
C GLU A 10 16.06 16.32 -11.72
N LEU A 11 15.21 15.51 -11.07
CA LEU A 11 14.39 15.98 -9.96
C LEU A 11 15.31 16.45 -8.82
N ASP A 12 15.17 17.69 -8.39
CA ASP A 12 15.90 18.26 -7.26
C ASP A 12 14.92 18.64 -6.15
N GLY A 13 14.75 17.72 -5.20
CA GLY A 13 13.90 17.90 -4.02
C GLY A 13 14.54 18.73 -2.92
N SER A 14 15.68 19.39 -3.16
CA SER A 14 16.27 20.34 -2.21
C SER A 14 15.86 21.80 -2.47
N LYS A 15 15.25 22.08 -3.63
CA LYS A 15 14.82 23.43 -4.04
C LYS A 15 13.32 23.47 -4.21
N PHE A 16 12.67 24.44 -3.58
CA PHE A 16 11.22 24.56 -3.59
C PHE A 16 10.78 25.99 -3.83
N ASN A 17 9.72 26.15 -4.63
CA ASN A 17 8.86 27.33 -4.55
C ASN A 17 7.73 27.01 -3.55
N ILE A 18 7.60 27.82 -2.50
CA ILE A 18 6.60 27.60 -1.45
C ILE A 18 5.57 28.71 -1.50
N THR A 19 4.30 28.34 -1.65
CA THR A 19 3.15 29.23 -1.51
C THR A 19 2.26 28.68 -0.40
N ARG A 20 2.18 29.37 0.74
CA ARG A 20 1.34 28.94 1.86
C ARG A 20 -0.12 29.29 1.60
N SER A 21 -1.03 28.41 2.00
CA SER A 21 -2.47 28.65 1.94
C SER A 21 -2.87 29.75 2.92
N THR A 22 -3.67 30.69 2.45
CA THR A 22 -4.35 31.69 3.28
C THR A 22 -5.77 31.25 3.66
N ASN A 23 -6.27 30.18 3.05
CA ASN A 23 -7.57 29.59 3.32
C ASN A 23 -7.38 28.15 3.80
N LEU A 24 -7.30 27.98 5.12
CA LEU A 24 -7.08 26.68 5.74
C LEU A 24 -8.38 25.88 5.75
N ARG A 25 -8.26 24.59 5.47
CA ARG A 25 -9.36 23.64 5.51
C ARG A 25 -9.58 23.16 6.94
N ASP A 26 -10.80 22.67 7.19
CA ASP A 26 -11.13 22.00 8.44
C ASP A 26 -10.43 20.64 8.49
N VAL A 27 -9.87 20.32 9.67
CA VAL A 27 -9.28 19.01 9.94
C VAL A 27 -10.40 18.07 10.35
N PRO A 28 -10.68 16.99 9.59
CA PRO A 28 -11.72 16.03 9.96
C PRO A 28 -11.51 15.44 11.35
N LEU A 29 -12.61 15.22 12.08
CA LEU A 29 -12.55 14.53 13.35
C LEU A 29 -12.36 13.02 13.12
N PRO A 30 -11.65 12.30 14.02
CA PRO A 30 -11.52 10.86 13.92
C PRO A 30 -12.89 10.15 13.87
N GLY A 31 -13.09 9.30 12.86
CA GLY A 31 -14.34 8.58 12.62
C GLY A 31 -15.48 9.42 12.02
N SER A 32 -15.25 10.68 11.67
CA SER A 32 -16.28 11.51 11.02
C SER A 32 -16.53 11.06 9.58
N PRO A 33 -17.71 11.37 9.00
CA PRO A 33 -18.00 11.08 7.59
C PRO A 33 -16.94 11.62 6.62
N GLU A 34 -16.33 12.76 6.97
CA GLU A 34 -15.27 13.42 6.18
C GLU A 34 -13.95 12.64 6.18
N GLU A 35 -13.57 12.01 7.30
CA GLU A 35 -12.40 11.11 7.34
C GLU A 35 -12.70 9.81 6.58
N LEU A 36 -13.90 9.26 6.78
CA LEU A 36 -14.36 8.02 6.16
C LEU A 36 -14.54 8.11 4.64
N SER A 37 -14.79 9.30 4.11
CA SER A 37 -14.96 9.50 2.66
C SER A 37 -13.66 9.37 1.88
N HIS A 38 -12.51 9.49 2.55
CA HIS A 38 -11.18 9.58 1.94
C HIS A 38 -11.04 10.67 0.87
N SER A 39 -11.95 11.66 0.85
CA SER A 39 -12.00 12.74 -0.15
C SER A 39 -11.39 14.04 0.34
N HIS A 40 -10.99 14.12 1.61
CA HIS A 40 -10.39 15.30 2.22
C HIS A 40 -8.87 15.23 2.15
N CYS A 41 -8.23 16.33 1.75
CA CYS A 41 -6.77 16.44 1.73
C CYS A 41 -6.32 17.61 2.60
N THR A 42 -5.06 17.57 3.03
CA THR A 42 -4.42 18.65 3.78
C THR A 42 -4.40 19.97 3.00
N ASP A 43 -3.95 21.05 3.65
CA ASP A 43 -3.99 22.40 3.10
C ASP A 43 -3.14 22.59 1.85
N HIS A 44 -2.05 21.81 1.73
CA HIS A 44 -1.10 21.92 0.62
C HIS A 44 -0.98 20.62 -0.18
N MET A 45 -0.38 20.76 -1.36
CA MET A 45 0.09 19.65 -2.18
C MET A 45 1.46 19.99 -2.76
N VAL A 46 2.23 18.97 -3.12
CA VAL A 46 3.44 19.15 -3.94
C VAL A 46 3.09 18.92 -5.39
N THR A 47 3.64 19.72 -6.29
CA THR A 47 3.60 19.48 -7.75
C THR A 47 4.97 19.69 -8.38
N VAL A 48 5.35 18.82 -9.30
CA VAL A 48 6.57 18.94 -10.10
C VAL A 48 6.24 18.59 -11.54
N LYS A 49 6.44 19.56 -12.44
CA LYS A 49 6.24 19.35 -13.88
C LYS A 49 7.47 18.71 -14.49
N TRP A 50 7.26 17.96 -15.55
CA TRP A 50 8.32 17.39 -16.37
C TRP A 50 8.00 17.56 -17.84
N THR A 51 9.01 17.85 -18.65
CA THR A 51 8.90 17.80 -20.12
C THR A 51 10.07 17.04 -20.71
N ALA A 52 9.85 16.34 -21.82
CA ALA A 52 10.90 15.60 -22.52
C ALA A 52 12.07 16.50 -22.99
N ALA A 53 11.81 17.80 -23.19
CA ALA A 53 12.81 18.76 -23.65
C ALA A 53 13.69 19.32 -22.52
N LYS A 54 13.14 19.47 -21.30
CA LYS A 54 13.82 20.18 -20.19
C LYS A 54 14.11 19.31 -18.98
N GLY A 55 13.42 18.19 -18.83
CA GLY A 55 13.46 17.39 -17.60
C GLY A 55 12.48 17.90 -16.56
N TRP A 56 12.82 17.66 -15.29
CA TRP A 56 12.02 18.09 -14.14
C TRP A 56 12.20 19.59 -13.88
N GLU A 57 11.10 20.28 -13.63
CA GLU A 57 11.10 21.67 -13.18
C GLU A 57 11.26 21.77 -11.66
N THR A 58 11.46 22.98 -11.14
CA THR A 58 11.53 23.23 -9.69
C THR A 58 10.23 22.79 -9.01
N PRO A 59 10.29 21.93 -7.96
CA PRO A 59 9.13 21.56 -7.16
C PRO A 59 8.39 22.76 -6.55
N GLU A 60 7.06 22.67 -6.52
CA GLU A 60 6.19 23.65 -5.86
C GLU A 60 5.45 22.99 -4.69
N VAL A 61 5.54 23.58 -3.49
CA VAL A 61 4.58 23.31 -2.41
C VAL A 61 3.57 24.45 -2.42
N LYS A 62 2.31 24.13 -2.69
CA LYS A 62 1.27 25.14 -2.90
C LYS A 62 -0.07 24.71 -2.32
N PRO A 63 -1.05 25.62 -2.18
CA PRO A 63 -2.37 25.24 -1.68
C PRO A 63 -2.98 24.13 -2.54
N TYR A 64 -3.65 23.18 -1.91
CA TYR A 64 -4.34 22.11 -2.61
C TYR A 64 -5.33 22.73 -3.62
N GLN A 65 -5.36 22.20 -4.83
CA GLN A 65 -6.30 22.59 -5.87
C GLN A 65 -6.58 21.45 -6.84
N ASN A 66 -7.65 21.59 -7.62
CA ASN A 66 -7.93 20.68 -8.74
C ASN A 66 -6.85 20.80 -9.82
N LEU A 67 -6.55 19.69 -10.48
CA LEU A 67 -5.63 19.68 -11.61
C LEU A 67 -6.32 20.22 -12.88
N SER A 68 -5.69 21.19 -13.53
CA SER A 68 -6.08 21.64 -14.87
C SER A 68 -5.26 20.89 -15.91
N ILE A 69 -5.87 19.93 -16.60
CA ILE A 69 -5.23 19.11 -17.63
C ILE A 69 -6.07 19.15 -18.92
N PRO A 70 -5.43 19.08 -20.11
CA PRO A 70 -6.16 19.04 -21.37
C PRO A 70 -7.01 17.76 -21.44
N PRO A 71 -8.22 17.79 -22.02
CA PRO A 71 -9.04 16.59 -22.23
C PRO A 71 -8.34 15.52 -23.06
N THR A 72 -7.32 15.87 -23.83
CA THR A 72 -6.48 14.97 -24.63
C THR A 72 -5.31 14.36 -23.85
N ALA A 73 -5.22 14.59 -22.53
CA ALA A 73 -4.15 14.04 -21.70
C ALA A 73 -4.17 12.51 -21.69
N SER A 74 -3.03 11.88 -21.96
CA SER A 74 -2.93 10.43 -22.10
C SER A 74 -3.36 9.67 -20.83
N VAL A 75 -3.24 10.26 -19.64
CA VAL A 75 -3.75 9.67 -18.40
C VAL A 75 -5.25 9.36 -18.46
N LEU A 76 -6.04 10.22 -19.12
CA LEU A 76 -7.49 10.09 -19.21
C LEU A 76 -7.94 9.01 -20.19
N HIS A 77 -7.08 8.62 -21.14
CA HIS A 77 -7.43 7.71 -22.24
C HIS A 77 -6.70 6.37 -22.18
N TYR A 78 -5.45 6.36 -21.69
CA TYR A 78 -4.53 5.23 -21.78
C TYR A 78 -3.91 4.85 -20.44
N ALA A 79 -4.43 5.41 -19.32
CA ALA A 79 -3.97 5.12 -17.97
C ALA A 79 -2.43 5.22 -17.83
N THR A 80 -1.82 6.22 -18.47
CA THR A 80 -0.40 6.57 -18.30
C THR A 80 -0.19 7.22 -16.93
N GLU A 81 -0.37 6.43 -15.89
CA GLU A 81 -0.31 6.85 -14.49
C GLU A 81 0.20 5.74 -13.59
N CYS A 82 0.90 6.14 -12.55
CA CYS A 82 1.24 5.30 -11.42
C CYS A 82 1.11 6.10 -10.13
N PHE A 83 0.99 5.38 -9.02
CA PHE A 83 0.88 6.01 -7.71
C PHE A 83 1.58 5.19 -6.66
N GLU A 84 1.76 5.79 -5.49
CA GLU A 84 2.28 5.12 -4.32
C GLU A 84 1.46 5.43 -3.08
N GLY A 85 1.65 4.63 -2.03
CA GLY A 85 0.85 4.67 -0.82
C GLY A 85 1.70 4.39 0.40
N MET A 86 1.97 5.43 1.18
CA MET A 86 2.71 5.35 2.42
C MET A 86 1.97 6.11 3.52
N LYS A 87 2.44 5.96 4.76
CA LYS A 87 1.93 6.69 5.92
C LYS A 87 3.06 7.50 6.53
N VAL A 88 2.71 8.67 7.03
CA VAL A 88 3.54 9.42 7.99
C VAL A 88 2.93 9.23 9.38
N TYR A 89 3.77 8.91 10.34
CA TYR A 89 3.38 8.60 11.71
C TYR A 89 3.87 9.69 12.65
N ARG A 90 3.02 10.12 13.58
CA ARG A 90 3.44 10.90 14.74
C ARG A 90 3.82 9.93 15.84
N GLY A 91 5.11 9.79 16.07
CA GLY A 91 5.64 8.92 17.11
C GLY A 91 5.18 9.34 18.50
N TYR A 92 5.31 8.43 19.47
CA TYR A 92 4.99 8.71 20.87
C TYR A 92 5.93 9.75 21.50
N ASP A 93 7.10 9.95 20.88
CA ASP A 93 8.06 11.02 21.18
C ASP A 93 7.78 12.34 20.44
N GLY A 94 6.65 12.43 19.71
CA GLY A 94 6.24 13.61 18.97
C GLY A 94 6.92 13.82 17.60
N LYS A 95 7.90 12.99 17.22
CA LYS A 95 8.59 13.13 15.92
C LYS A 95 7.76 12.54 14.78
N LEU A 96 7.87 13.14 13.59
CA LEU A 96 7.29 12.60 12.37
C LEU A 96 8.19 11.52 11.77
N ARG A 97 7.60 10.41 11.32
CA ARG A 97 8.33 9.29 10.71
C ARG A 97 7.67 8.77 9.45
N LEU A 98 8.48 8.40 8.46
CA LEU A 98 8.08 7.56 7.34
C LEU A 98 8.62 6.15 7.56
N PHE A 99 7.83 5.15 7.20
CA PHE A 99 8.24 3.75 7.27
C PHE A 99 8.71 3.25 5.91
N ARG A 100 9.98 2.85 5.83
CA ARG A 100 10.68 2.34 4.63
C ARG A 100 10.39 3.16 3.35
N PRO A 101 10.59 4.49 3.39
CA PRO A 101 10.29 5.34 2.24
C PRO A 101 11.15 5.02 1.01
N ASP A 102 12.33 4.43 1.21
CA ASP A 102 13.19 3.83 0.18
C ASP A 102 12.43 2.80 -0.65
N CYS A 103 11.83 1.80 0.01
CA CYS A 103 11.09 0.73 -0.64
C CYS A 103 9.88 1.26 -1.43
N ASN A 104 9.16 2.24 -0.87
CA ASN A 104 8.05 2.87 -1.58
C ASN A 104 8.55 3.65 -2.82
N GLY A 105 9.62 4.42 -2.68
CA GLY A 105 10.11 5.27 -3.77
C GLY A 105 10.76 4.48 -4.90
N GLU A 106 11.45 3.38 -4.61
CA GLU A 106 11.91 2.41 -5.61
C GLU A 106 10.73 1.81 -6.40
N ARG A 107 9.65 1.44 -5.70
CA ARG A 107 8.44 0.92 -6.35
C ARG A 107 7.72 1.97 -7.20
N LEU A 108 7.66 3.22 -6.74
CA LEU A 108 7.09 4.31 -7.53
C LEU A 108 7.92 4.56 -8.79
N ASN A 109 9.26 4.59 -8.69
CA ASN A 109 10.14 4.79 -9.85
C ASN A 109 10.02 3.64 -10.86
N SER A 110 10.05 2.39 -10.41
CA SER A 110 9.85 1.22 -11.30
C SER A 110 8.46 1.22 -11.95
N SER A 111 7.42 1.64 -11.23
CA SER A 111 6.07 1.82 -11.79
C SER A 111 6.02 2.93 -12.83
N SER A 112 6.71 4.06 -12.58
CA SER A 112 6.85 5.16 -13.53
C SER A 112 7.49 4.67 -14.84
N GLN A 113 8.61 3.94 -14.75
CA GLN A 113 9.30 3.37 -15.90
C GLN A 113 8.41 2.39 -16.68
N ARG A 114 7.65 1.53 -15.99
CA ARG A 114 6.72 0.58 -16.64
C ARG A 114 5.65 1.28 -17.48
N SER A 115 5.21 2.47 -17.06
CA SER A 115 4.25 3.33 -17.77
C SER A 115 4.89 4.33 -18.74
N SER A 116 6.19 4.20 -19.02
CA SER A 116 6.95 5.15 -19.86
C SER A 116 6.91 6.61 -19.36
N LEU A 117 6.73 6.79 -18.06
CA LEU A 117 6.80 8.08 -17.37
C LEU A 117 8.23 8.36 -16.90
N PRO A 118 8.59 9.63 -16.65
CA PRO A 118 9.95 9.98 -16.24
C PRO A 118 10.36 9.33 -14.91
N GLY A 119 11.61 8.88 -14.86
CA GLY A 119 12.23 8.37 -13.64
C GLY A 119 12.74 9.49 -12.73
N PHE A 120 13.10 9.12 -11.50
CA PHE A 120 13.67 9.98 -10.48
C PHE A 120 14.40 9.15 -9.41
N LYS A 121 15.26 9.82 -8.64
CA LYS A 121 15.86 9.25 -7.43
C LYS A 121 14.85 9.32 -6.29
N TYR A 122 14.67 8.23 -5.55
CA TYR A 122 13.66 8.18 -4.48
C TYR A 122 13.94 9.20 -3.37
N ASP A 123 15.23 9.47 -3.08
CA ASP A 123 15.63 10.42 -2.05
C ASP A 123 15.07 11.83 -2.32
N GLU A 124 14.90 12.19 -3.58
CA GLU A 124 14.34 13.49 -3.96
C GLU A 124 12.84 13.52 -3.67
N VAL A 125 12.09 12.45 -4.00
CA VAL A 125 10.67 12.32 -3.62
C VAL A 125 10.49 12.30 -2.10
N LYS A 126 11.39 11.65 -1.36
CA LYS A 126 11.39 11.64 0.11
C LYS A 126 11.50 13.05 0.68
N LYS A 127 12.38 13.90 0.11
CA LYS A 127 12.48 15.32 0.50
C LYS A 127 11.19 16.10 0.19
N LEU A 128 10.55 15.83 -0.95
CA LEU A 128 9.25 16.45 -1.28
C LEU A 128 8.17 16.11 -0.24
N VAL A 129 8.07 14.83 0.13
CA VAL A 129 7.16 14.38 1.20
C VAL A 129 7.51 15.07 2.52
N ALA A 130 8.79 15.04 2.92
CA ALA A 130 9.24 15.68 4.15
C ALA A 130 8.86 17.16 4.21
N LYS A 131 9.07 17.93 3.12
CA LYS A 131 8.73 19.35 3.07
C LYS A 131 7.23 19.62 3.17
N LEU A 132 6.39 18.79 2.54
CA LEU A 132 4.93 18.88 2.69
C LEU A 132 4.53 18.69 4.16
N LEU A 133 5.09 17.69 4.83
CA LEU A 133 4.72 17.36 6.22
C LEU A 133 5.36 18.27 7.26
N GLN A 134 6.47 18.94 6.94
CA GLN A 134 6.98 20.05 7.75
C GLN A 134 5.98 21.20 7.82
N ILE A 135 5.28 21.48 6.71
CA ILE A 135 4.28 22.56 6.62
C ILE A 135 2.93 22.13 7.20
N ASP A 136 2.39 20.98 6.75
CA ASP A 136 1.03 20.55 7.13
C ASP A 136 0.98 19.72 8.42
N GLY A 137 2.04 18.99 8.74
CA GLY A 137 2.07 18.03 9.84
C GLY A 137 1.75 18.61 11.22
N PRO A 138 2.20 19.82 11.60
CA PRO A 138 1.85 20.42 12.90
C PRO A 138 0.34 20.58 13.10
N ARG A 139 -0.41 20.95 12.06
CA ARG A 139 -1.86 21.14 12.11
C ARG A 139 -2.63 19.84 11.87
N TRP A 140 -2.23 19.07 10.87
CA TRP A 140 -2.98 17.91 10.38
C TRP A 140 -2.64 16.61 11.08
N LEU A 141 -1.51 16.56 11.78
CA LEU A 141 -1.08 15.37 12.51
C LEU A 141 -0.47 15.75 13.87
N PRO A 142 -1.22 16.41 14.78
CA PRO A 142 -0.65 16.92 16.03
C PRO A 142 -0.45 15.83 17.10
N ASN A 143 -1.27 14.78 17.09
CA ASN A 143 -1.41 13.86 18.21
C ASN A 143 -0.45 12.66 18.11
N PRO A 144 0.34 12.34 19.15
CA PRO A 144 1.13 11.11 19.22
C PRO A 144 0.29 9.84 19.01
N GLY A 145 0.86 8.84 18.34
CA GLY A 145 0.18 7.57 18.07
C GLY A 145 -0.88 7.64 16.97
N SER A 146 -0.81 8.64 16.09
CA SER A 146 -1.68 8.81 14.92
C SER A 146 -0.87 8.90 13.61
N PHE A 147 -1.55 8.82 12.45
CA PHE A 147 -0.91 8.87 11.14
C PHE A 147 -1.73 9.65 10.11
N LEU A 148 -1.07 10.10 9.03
CA LEU A 148 -1.71 10.52 7.78
C LEU A 148 -1.28 9.61 6.64
N TYR A 149 -2.13 9.47 5.63
CA TYR A 149 -1.80 8.75 4.40
C TYR A 149 -1.22 9.71 3.37
N ILE A 150 -0.13 9.31 2.71
CA ILE A 150 0.55 10.08 1.68
C ILE A 150 0.40 9.37 0.32
N ARG A 151 0.01 10.15 -0.70
CA ARG A 151 -0.27 9.67 -2.06
C ARG A 151 0.59 10.42 -3.09
N PRO A 152 1.83 9.98 -3.34
CA PRO A 152 2.57 10.38 -4.52
C PRO A 152 1.93 9.77 -5.77
N THR A 153 1.83 10.55 -6.84
CA THR A 153 1.23 10.13 -8.12
C THR A 153 1.99 10.75 -9.28
N VAL A 154 2.28 9.97 -10.31
CA VAL A 154 2.90 10.44 -11.57
C VAL A 154 1.92 10.18 -12.71
N ILE A 155 1.60 11.21 -13.48
CA ILE A 155 0.65 11.12 -14.60
C ILE A 155 1.23 11.74 -15.87
N GLY A 156 0.88 11.17 -17.03
CA GLY A 156 1.10 11.79 -18.34
C GLY A 156 -0.01 12.81 -18.62
N ASN A 157 0.31 14.11 -18.55
CA ASN A 157 -0.69 15.19 -18.56
C ASN A 157 -0.62 16.13 -19.78
N GLY A 158 0.22 15.84 -20.78
CA GLY A 158 0.36 16.66 -21.99
C GLY A 158 -0.75 16.45 -23.04
N PRO A 159 -0.97 17.40 -23.97
CA PRO A 159 -2.11 17.40 -24.90
C PRO A 159 -1.90 16.46 -26.11
N HIS A 160 -1.99 15.14 -25.90
CA HIS A 160 -1.68 14.15 -26.93
C HIS A 160 -2.62 12.94 -26.91
N LEU A 161 -3.57 12.90 -27.84
CA LEU A 161 -4.52 11.79 -27.97
C LEU A 161 -3.90 10.55 -28.66
N GLY A 162 -2.79 10.65 -29.38
CA GLY A 162 -2.17 9.47 -29.99
C GLY A 162 -1.52 8.55 -28.93
N VAL A 163 -1.55 7.23 -29.16
CA VAL A 163 -0.82 6.26 -28.33
C VAL A 163 0.69 6.42 -28.55
N GLN A 164 1.36 7.11 -27.63
CA GLN A 164 2.79 7.39 -27.69
C GLN A 164 3.35 7.61 -26.27
N VAL A 165 4.68 7.60 -26.16
CA VAL A 165 5.37 7.96 -24.90
C VAL A 165 5.01 9.41 -24.52
N PRO A 166 4.56 9.68 -23.28
CA PRO A 166 4.24 11.02 -22.83
C PRO A 166 5.45 11.95 -22.94
N LYS A 167 5.24 13.15 -23.52
CA LYS A 167 6.26 14.21 -23.58
C LYS A 167 6.16 15.22 -22.44
N GLU A 168 5.09 15.14 -21.67
CA GLU A 168 4.84 15.95 -20.48
C GLU A 168 4.26 15.05 -19.39
N ALA A 169 4.72 15.26 -18.17
CA ALA A 169 4.24 14.54 -17.01
C ALA A 169 4.15 15.46 -15.79
N LEU A 170 3.35 15.05 -14.81
CA LEU A 170 3.20 15.70 -13.54
C LEU A 170 3.40 14.68 -12.43
N LEU A 171 4.37 14.94 -11.54
CA LEU A 171 4.41 14.33 -10.21
C LEU A 171 3.62 15.23 -9.26
N PHE A 172 2.69 14.68 -8.50
CA PHE A 172 2.06 15.38 -7.40
C PHE A 172 1.98 14.51 -6.14
N ILE A 173 1.98 15.16 -4.98
CA ILE A 173 1.89 14.50 -3.67
C ILE A 173 0.82 15.20 -2.86
N ILE A 174 -0.13 14.42 -2.35
CA ILE A 174 -1.17 14.86 -1.42
C ILE A 174 -1.10 14.05 -0.12
N ALA A 175 -1.52 14.66 0.97
CA ALA A 175 -1.73 14.00 2.25
C ALA A 175 -3.24 13.97 2.57
N VAL A 176 -3.70 12.84 3.11
CA VAL A 176 -5.11 12.52 3.30
C VAL A 176 -5.28 11.98 4.73
N PRO A 177 -6.23 12.51 5.53
CA PRO A 177 -6.69 11.84 6.74
C PRO A 177 -7.16 10.44 6.40
N TRP A 178 -6.72 9.44 7.14
CA TRP A 178 -7.05 8.05 6.85
C TRP A 178 -7.48 7.33 8.11
N PRO A 179 -8.65 6.66 8.08
CA PRO A 179 -9.20 6.03 9.26
C PRO A 179 -8.28 4.95 9.84
N ASP A 180 -8.15 4.96 11.17
CA ASP A 180 -7.56 3.85 11.91
C ASP A 180 -8.64 2.79 12.20
N PHE A 181 -8.82 1.87 11.25
CA PHE A 181 -9.78 0.76 11.36
C PHE A 181 -9.58 -0.11 12.62
N THR A 182 -8.42 -0.03 13.27
CA THR A 182 -8.11 -0.79 14.49
C THR A 182 -8.64 -0.10 15.75
N LYS A 183 -8.87 1.21 15.69
CA LYS A 183 -9.40 2.03 16.79
C LYS A 183 -10.86 2.44 16.60
N MET A 184 -11.44 2.17 15.44
CA MET A 184 -12.85 2.42 15.22
C MET A 184 -13.69 1.61 16.21
N LYS A 185 -14.58 2.31 16.92
CA LYS A 185 -15.60 1.68 17.75
C LYS A 185 -16.47 0.85 16.82
N LYS A 186 -16.38 -0.48 16.94
CA LYS A 186 -17.38 -1.36 16.37
C LYS A 186 -18.71 -1.01 17.03
N ASP A 187 -19.78 -1.04 16.24
CA ASP A 187 -21.14 -0.95 16.76
C ASP A 187 -21.26 -1.92 17.96
N PRO A 188 -21.58 -1.42 19.17
CA PRO A 188 -21.70 -2.26 20.36
C PRO A 188 -22.73 -3.39 20.20
N GLU A 189 -23.69 -3.22 19.30
CA GLU A 189 -24.75 -4.19 19.02
C GLU A 189 -24.38 -5.18 17.92
N ALA A 190 -23.33 -4.91 17.13
CA ALA A 190 -22.86 -5.84 16.11
C ALA A 190 -21.91 -6.88 16.70
N GLU A 191 -22.08 -8.14 16.31
CA GLU A 191 -21.11 -9.17 16.70
C GLU A 191 -19.69 -8.78 16.24
N PRO A 192 -18.69 -8.85 17.14
CA PRO A 192 -17.33 -8.45 16.80
C PRO A 192 -16.77 -9.38 15.72
N ARG A 193 -16.70 -8.89 14.48
CA ARG A 193 -16.07 -9.62 13.38
C ARG A 193 -14.60 -9.89 13.72
N LYS A 194 -14.21 -11.18 13.69
CA LYS A 194 -12.88 -11.69 14.06
C LYS A 194 -11.81 -11.50 12.99
N GLY A 195 -12.21 -11.12 11.78
CA GLY A 195 -11.34 -10.89 10.64
C GLY A 195 -12.14 -10.56 9.38
N LEU A 196 -11.43 -10.32 8.28
CA LEU A 196 -12.02 -10.11 6.96
C LEU A 196 -12.68 -11.40 6.46
N ARG A 197 -13.78 -11.24 5.72
CA ARG A 197 -14.38 -12.30 4.90
C ARG A 197 -13.95 -12.08 3.45
N LEU A 198 -13.30 -13.07 2.85
CA LEU A 198 -12.82 -12.98 1.47
C LEU A 198 -13.70 -13.80 0.53
N TYR A 199 -13.98 -13.26 -0.65
CA TYR A 199 -14.64 -13.97 -1.74
C TYR A 199 -13.60 -14.38 -2.79
N ALA A 200 -13.43 -15.67 -3.06
CA ALA A 200 -12.48 -16.13 -4.07
C ALA A 200 -12.93 -15.70 -5.47
N SER A 201 -12.02 -15.12 -6.26
CA SER A 201 -12.34 -14.70 -7.63
C SER A 201 -12.71 -15.91 -8.49
N SER A 202 -13.58 -15.71 -9.49
CA SER A 202 -13.90 -16.74 -10.47
C SER A 202 -12.77 -16.92 -11.50
N PRO A 203 -12.70 -18.05 -12.23
CA PRO A 203 -11.64 -18.29 -13.22
C PRO A 203 -11.54 -17.26 -14.36
N ASP A 204 -12.65 -16.60 -14.69
CA ASP A 204 -12.74 -15.53 -15.70
C ASP A 204 -12.39 -14.14 -15.13
N THR A 205 -12.20 -14.01 -13.83
CA THR A 205 -11.84 -12.76 -13.16
C THR A 205 -10.42 -12.83 -12.64
N ILE A 206 -9.47 -12.35 -13.45
CA ILE A 206 -8.03 -12.39 -13.17
C ILE A 206 -7.50 -10.97 -12.95
N ARG A 207 -6.75 -10.77 -11.84
CA ARG A 207 -6.15 -9.47 -11.50
C ARG A 207 -4.93 -9.12 -12.36
N ALA A 208 -4.07 -10.11 -12.59
CA ALA A 208 -2.80 -9.99 -13.28
C ALA A 208 -2.39 -11.34 -13.86
N TRP A 209 -1.48 -11.33 -14.84
CA TRP A 209 -0.95 -12.52 -15.50
C TRP A 209 0.57 -12.37 -15.73
N PRO A 210 1.33 -13.47 -15.91
CA PRO A 210 2.76 -13.41 -16.20
C PRO A 210 3.02 -12.65 -17.51
N GLY A 211 4.03 -11.78 -17.50
CA GLY A 211 4.29 -10.84 -18.61
C GLY A 211 3.38 -9.61 -18.63
N GLY A 212 2.39 -9.55 -17.74
CA GLY A 212 1.60 -8.34 -17.47
C GLY A 212 2.36 -7.34 -16.58
N PHE A 213 1.61 -6.50 -15.86
CA PHE A 213 2.16 -5.41 -15.05
C PHE A 213 1.60 -5.41 -13.62
N GLY A 214 1.18 -6.58 -13.12
CA GLY A 214 0.63 -6.75 -11.76
C GLY A 214 1.60 -6.39 -10.64
N TYR A 215 2.91 -6.52 -10.90
CA TYR A 215 4.00 -6.14 -10.01
C TYR A 215 4.24 -4.62 -9.89
N ALA A 216 3.63 -3.81 -10.76
CA ALA A 216 3.75 -2.36 -10.74
C ALA A 216 2.46 -1.71 -10.21
N LYS A 217 2.59 -0.54 -9.56
CA LYS A 217 1.47 0.14 -8.92
C LYS A 217 0.79 1.13 -9.87
N LEU A 218 0.23 0.59 -10.94
CA LEU A 218 -0.40 1.35 -12.03
C LEU A 218 -1.90 1.50 -11.81
N GLY A 219 -2.49 2.63 -12.18
CA GLY A 219 -3.94 2.85 -12.09
C GLY A 219 -4.75 1.79 -12.84
N ALA A 220 -4.23 1.33 -13.98
CA ALA A 220 -4.81 0.26 -14.81
C ALA A 220 -5.01 -1.08 -14.08
N ASN A 221 -4.24 -1.36 -13.02
CA ASN A 221 -4.41 -2.59 -12.21
C ASN A 221 -5.60 -2.53 -11.25
N TYR A 222 -6.21 -1.35 -11.04
CA TYR A 222 -7.24 -1.14 -10.02
C TYR A 222 -8.61 -0.90 -10.65
N GLY A 223 -8.72 -0.05 -11.67
CA GLY A 223 -10.01 0.30 -12.28
C GLY A 223 -10.87 -0.90 -12.69
N PRO A 224 -10.36 -1.84 -13.51
CA PRO A 224 -11.10 -3.03 -13.91
C PRO A 224 -11.49 -3.95 -12.73
N SER A 225 -10.71 -3.94 -11.65
CA SER A 225 -10.92 -4.78 -10.47
C SER A 225 -12.16 -4.38 -9.65
N LEU A 226 -12.61 -3.12 -9.79
CA LEU A 226 -13.70 -2.57 -8.98
C LEU A 226 -15.04 -3.28 -9.23
N GLN A 227 -15.27 -3.82 -10.43
CA GLN A 227 -16.49 -4.58 -10.72
C GLN A 227 -16.57 -5.84 -9.84
N ALA A 228 -15.46 -6.60 -9.76
CA ALA A 228 -15.40 -7.81 -8.96
C ALA A 228 -15.45 -7.51 -7.46
N HIS A 229 -14.78 -6.43 -7.04
CA HIS A 229 -14.85 -5.95 -5.67
C HIS A 229 -16.30 -5.58 -5.25
N GLY A 230 -17.01 -4.82 -6.08
CA GLY A 230 -18.40 -4.45 -5.81
C GLY A 230 -19.34 -5.66 -5.74
N LYS A 231 -19.13 -6.68 -6.58
CA LYS A 231 -19.87 -7.96 -6.49
C LYS A 231 -19.62 -8.67 -5.16
N ALA A 232 -18.36 -8.78 -4.73
CA ALA A 232 -18.01 -9.40 -3.45
C ALA A 232 -18.66 -8.64 -2.26
N GLN A 233 -18.62 -7.31 -2.28
CA GLN A 233 -19.27 -6.47 -1.27
C GLN A 233 -20.79 -6.65 -1.23
N ALA A 234 -21.45 -6.73 -2.38
CA ALA A 234 -22.89 -6.99 -2.47
C ALA A 234 -23.29 -8.35 -1.90
N LEU A 235 -22.36 -9.32 -1.90
CA LEU A 235 -22.52 -10.63 -1.26
C LEU A 235 -22.14 -10.64 0.23
N GLY A 236 -21.75 -9.49 0.79
CA GLY A 236 -21.40 -9.34 2.21
C GLY A 236 -19.95 -9.73 2.56
N PHE A 237 -19.06 -9.78 1.57
CA PHE A 237 -17.62 -9.99 1.77
C PHE A 237 -16.87 -8.65 1.83
N ASP A 238 -15.77 -8.62 2.57
CA ASP A 238 -14.98 -7.41 2.75
C ASP A 238 -14.03 -7.15 1.58
N GLN A 239 -13.48 -8.22 1.01
CA GLN A 239 -12.51 -8.16 -0.09
C GLN A 239 -12.62 -9.41 -0.98
N ILE A 240 -12.01 -9.32 -2.15
CA ILE A 240 -11.84 -10.46 -3.07
C ILE A 240 -10.49 -11.12 -2.83
N LEU A 241 -10.41 -12.45 -2.83
CA LEU A 241 -9.15 -13.19 -2.92
C LEU A 241 -8.89 -13.50 -4.39
N TRP A 242 -7.84 -12.91 -4.96
CA TRP A 242 -7.48 -13.07 -6.35
C TRP A 242 -6.83 -14.43 -6.59
N LEU A 243 -7.41 -15.18 -7.51
CA LEU A 243 -6.90 -16.46 -7.95
C LEU A 243 -6.40 -16.38 -9.40
N PHE A 244 -5.35 -17.15 -9.70
CA PHE A 244 -4.72 -17.17 -11.03
C PHE A 244 -4.51 -18.60 -11.52
N GLY A 245 -4.62 -18.79 -12.83
CA GLY A 245 -4.28 -20.06 -13.49
C GLY A 245 -5.33 -21.16 -13.33
N PRO A 246 -5.17 -22.26 -14.08
CA PRO A 246 -6.09 -23.40 -14.06
C PRO A 246 -6.08 -24.14 -12.71
N ASP A 247 -4.96 -24.06 -11.99
CA ASP A 247 -4.72 -24.60 -10.65
C ASP A 247 -5.12 -23.62 -9.53
N ARG A 248 -5.77 -22.50 -9.85
CA ARG A 248 -6.40 -21.59 -8.87
C ARG A 248 -5.42 -21.09 -7.80
N GLN A 249 -4.25 -20.63 -8.22
CA GLN A 249 -3.18 -20.09 -7.37
C GLN A 249 -3.64 -18.83 -6.63
N VAL A 250 -3.45 -18.81 -5.32
CA VAL A 250 -3.72 -17.66 -4.45
C VAL A 250 -2.65 -16.60 -4.64
N THR A 251 -3.07 -15.38 -4.95
CA THR A 251 -2.17 -14.25 -5.24
C THR A 251 -2.24 -13.16 -4.18
N GLU A 252 -3.31 -12.36 -4.19
CA GLU A 252 -3.52 -11.20 -3.33
C GLU A 252 -4.96 -11.13 -2.83
N ALA A 253 -5.21 -10.39 -1.75
CA ALA A 253 -6.54 -10.14 -1.22
C ALA A 253 -6.87 -8.65 -1.37
N GLY A 254 -7.75 -8.33 -2.32
CA GLY A 254 -8.04 -6.95 -2.71
C GLY A 254 -6.79 -6.26 -3.24
N ALA A 255 -6.36 -5.21 -2.55
CA ALA A 255 -5.11 -4.48 -2.83
C ALA A 255 -3.98 -4.78 -1.81
N SER A 256 -4.08 -5.91 -1.10
CA SER A 256 -3.14 -6.33 -0.06
C SER A 256 -2.52 -7.70 -0.38
N ASN A 257 -1.29 -7.94 0.07
CA ASN A 257 -0.70 -9.27 -0.02
C ASN A 257 -1.36 -10.21 1.00
N PHE A 258 -1.47 -11.49 0.67
CA PHE A 258 -2.06 -12.51 1.54
C PHE A 258 -0.99 -13.39 2.19
N PHE A 259 -1.23 -13.76 3.45
CA PHE A 259 -0.38 -14.64 4.24
C PHE A 259 -1.23 -15.70 4.93
N ILE A 260 -0.71 -16.92 5.01
CA ILE A 260 -1.30 -18.02 5.79
C ILE A 260 -0.23 -18.64 6.68
N ILE A 261 -0.60 -18.91 7.93
CA ILE A 261 0.21 -19.68 8.88
C ILE A 261 -0.47 -21.02 9.09
N TRP A 262 0.28 -22.09 8.90
CA TRP A 262 -0.23 -23.44 9.01
C TRP A 262 0.86 -24.45 9.33
N HIS A 263 0.43 -25.67 9.67
CA HIS A 263 1.30 -26.83 9.62
C HIS A 263 1.32 -27.37 8.19
N ASN A 264 2.51 -27.54 7.62
CA ASN A 264 2.65 -28.23 6.34
C ASN A 264 2.41 -29.75 6.49
N THR A 265 2.52 -30.51 5.41
CA THR A 265 2.27 -31.96 5.41
C THR A 265 3.26 -32.76 6.27
N GLU A 266 4.40 -32.19 6.61
CA GLU A 266 5.41 -32.77 7.52
C GLU A 266 5.20 -32.33 8.97
N GLY A 267 4.16 -31.52 9.25
CA GLY A 267 3.85 -30.99 10.57
C GLY A 267 4.64 -29.74 10.97
N LYS A 268 5.53 -29.23 10.10
CA LYS A 268 6.31 -28.02 10.37
C LYS A 268 5.44 -26.77 10.26
N LEU A 269 5.58 -25.87 11.22
CA LEU A 269 4.88 -24.59 11.24
C LEU A 269 5.56 -23.56 10.33
N GLU A 270 4.81 -23.03 9.37
CA GLU A 270 5.32 -22.08 8.38
C GLU A 270 4.32 -20.95 8.10
N LEU A 271 4.87 -19.76 7.82
CA LEU A 271 4.19 -18.59 7.26
C LEU A 271 4.42 -18.58 5.75
N VAL A 272 3.36 -18.73 4.97
CA VAL A 272 3.42 -18.81 3.51
C VAL A 272 2.81 -17.56 2.89
N THR A 273 3.47 -17.04 1.86
CA THR A 273 2.93 -16.01 0.95
C THR A 273 3.33 -16.30 -0.49
N ALA A 274 2.55 -15.78 -1.45
CA ALA A 274 2.81 -15.96 -2.88
C ALA A 274 4.18 -15.37 -3.29
N PRO A 275 4.90 -16.02 -4.22
CA PRO A 275 6.24 -15.63 -4.64
C PRO A 275 6.18 -14.44 -5.62
N LEU A 276 7.29 -13.74 -5.86
CA LEU A 276 7.32 -12.52 -6.70
C LEU A 276 7.82 -12.77 -8.14
N GLU A 277 8.40 -13.94 -8.38
CA GLU A 277 9.19 -14.31 -9.57
C GLU A 277 8.36 -14.25 -10.86
N ASN A 278 7.06 -14.57 -10.78
CA ASN A 278 6.15 -14.55 -11.92
C ASN A 278 5.52 -13.18 -12.19
N GLN A 279 5.87 -12.15 -11.42
CA GLN A 279 5.41 -10.76 -11.58
C GLN A 279 3.88 -10.58 -11.44
N LEU A 280 3.18 -11.56 -10.86
CA LEU A 280 1.75 -11.47 -10.56
C LEU A 280 1.45 -10.60 -9.34
N ILE A 281 2.39 -10.50 -8.41
CA ILE A 281 2.16 -9.96 -7.07
C ILE A 281 2.79 -8.57 -6.97
N LEU A 282 2.07 -7.61 -6.40
CA LEU A 282 2.68 -6.33 -6.07
C LEU A 282 3.67 -6.53 -4.91
N PRO A 283 4.95 -6.12 -5.03
CA PRO A 283 5.94 -6.28 -3.97
C PRO A 283 5.65 -5.31 -2.82
N GLY A 284 4.75 -5.68 -1.92
CA GLY A 284 4.31 -4.89 -0.77
C GLY A 284 5.45 -4.55 0.19
N VAL A 285 5.52 -3.28 0.63
CA VAL A 285 6.48 -2.86 1.68
C VAL A 285 6.16 -3.56 2.99
N THR A 286 4.89 -3.63 3.38
CA THR A 286 4.46 -4.39 4.56
C THR A 286 4.76 -5.88 4.42
N ARG A 287 4.51 -6.49 3.24
CA ARG A 287 4.86 -7.89 2.95
C ARG A 287 6.35 -8.15 3.19
N ARG A 288 7.22 -7.30 2.62
CA ARG A 288 8.68 -7.38 2.79
C ARG A 288 9.05 -7.32 4.27
N SER A 289 8.52 -6.35 5.01
CA SER A 289 8.82 -6.19 6.44
C SER A 289 8.30 -7.33 7.31
N VAL A 290 7.14 -7.93 6.98
CA VAL A 290 6.63 -9.13 7.65
C VAL A 290 7.60 -10.29 7.50
N LEU A 291 8.06 -10.57 6.27
CA LEU A 291 9.00 -11.66 6.00
C LEU A 291 10.35 -11.43 6.71
N GLU A 292 10.88 -10.21 6.66
CA GLU A 292 12.14 -9.85 7.34
C GLU A 292 12.03 -10.01 8.87
N LEU A 293 10.98 -9.48 9.50
CA LEU A 293 10.78 -9.62 10.96
C LEU A 293 10.57 -11.06 11.40
N VAL A 294 9.82 -11.87 10.63
CA VAL A 294 9.60 -13.29 10.98
C VAL A 294 10.91 -14.06 10.89
N ARG A 295 11.70 -13.82 9.83
CA ARG A 295 13.04 -14.44 9.69
C ARG A 295 13.97 -14.04 10.82
N GLU A 296 13.96 -12.78 11.23
CA GLU A 296 14.82 -12.24 12.28
C GLU A 296 14.40 -12.70 13.69
N ARG A 297 13.11 -12.61 14.02
CA ARG A 297 12.62 -12.69 15.41
C ARG A 297 11.92 -14.01 15.74
N LEU A 298 11.37 -14.72 14.77
CA LEU A 298 10.55 -15.92 14.99
C LEU A 298 11.12 -17.20 14.38
N SER A 299 12.11 -17.14 13.48
CA SER A 299 12.58 -18.35 12.78
C SER A 299 13.17 -19.43 13.70
N GLN A 300 13.77 -19.02 14.83
CA GLN A 300 14.46 -19.94 15.76
C GLN A 300 14.05 -19.75 17.23
N ASN A 301 13.21 -18.76 17.55
CA ASN A 301 12.91 -18.37 18.92
C ASN A 301 11.42 -18.48 19.21
N PHE A 302 11.09 -18.84 20.45
CA PHE A 302 9.76 -18.62 20.99
C PHE A 302 9.58 -17.14 21.32
N VAL A 303 8.42 -16.58 21.00
CA VAL A 303 8.01 -15.24 21.43
C VAL A 303 6.76 -15.36 22.27
N GLY A 304 6.93 -15.29 23.59
CA GLY A 304 5.86 -15.61 24.53
C GLY A 304 5.39 -17.06 24.35
N LYS A 305 4.14 -17.24 23.87
CA LYS A 305 3.56 -18.56 23.58
C LYS A 305 3.67 -18.97 22.11
N LEU A 306 4.19 -18.11 21.25
CA LEU A 306 4.32 -18.34 19.82
C LEU A 306 5.56 -19.19 19.55
N ALA A 307 5.38 -20.29 18.83
CA ALA A 307 6.44 -21.21 18.45
C ALA A 307 7.27 -20.65 17.28
N PRO A 308 8.49 -21.19 17.05
CA PRO A 308 9.29 -20.81 15.90
C PRO A 308 8.52 -20.98 14.58
N LEU A 309 8.65 -19.99 13.69
CA LEU A 309 7.87 -19.86 12.46
C LEU A 309 8.79 -19.65 11.27
N GLU A 310 8.75 -20.58 10.31
CA GLU A 310 9.52 -20.44 9.07
C GLU A 310 8.77 -19.56 8.05
N ALA A 311 9.43 -18.53 7.51
CA ALA A 311 8.86 -17.71 6.44
C ALA A 311 9.19 -18.28 5.05
N VAL A 312 8.17 -18.69 4.31
CA VAL A 312 8.27 -19.34 3.00
C VAL A 312 7.55 -18.52 1.94
N GLU A 313 8.25 -18.22 0.84
CA GLU A 313 7.66 -17.64 -0.36
C GLU A 313 7.43 -18.77 -1.36
N ARG A 314 6.18 -19.19 -1.55
CA ARG A 314 5.83 -20.27 -2.49
C ARG A 314 4.43 -20.12 -3.05
N THR A 315 4.23 -20.68 -4.24
CA THR A 315 2.90 -20.79 -4.83
C THR A 315 2.02 -21.67 -3.94
N LEU A 316 0.78 -21.23 -3.77
CA LEU A 316 -0.25 -21.85 -2.95
C LEU A 316 -1.53 -21.86 -3.77
N THR A 317 -2.25 -22.97 -3.82
CA THR A 317 -3.56 -23.04 -4.49
C THR A 317 -4.69 -22.89 -3.47
N ILE A 318 -5.89 -22.51 -3.93
CA ILE A 318 -7.07 -22.49 -3.05
C ILE A 318 -7.39 -23.89 -2.51
N ASP A 319 -7.14 -24.93 -3.32
CA ASP A 319 -7.34 -26.33 -2.94
C ASP A 319 -6.40 -26.76 -1.81
N ASP A 320 -5.15 -26.25 -1.79
CA ASP A 320 -4.23 -26.48 -0.69
C ASP A 320 -4.76 -25.91 0.63
N ILE A 321 -5.34 -24.70 0.59
CA ILE A 321 -5.96 -24.06 1.76
C ILE A 321 -7.19 -24.86 2.20
N GLU A 322 -8.07 -25.24 1.27
CA GLU A 322 -9.25 -26.05 1.59
C GLU A 322 -8.88 -27.36 2.27
N LYS A 323 -7.89 -28.07 1.71
CA LYS A 323 -7.38 -29.31 2.28
C LYS A 323 -6.82 -29.08 3.68
N ALA A 324 -6.00 -28.04 3.87
CA ALA A 324 -5.45 -27.71 5.18
C ALA A 324 -6.52 -27.34 6.22
N SER A 325 -7.58 -26.65 5.80
CA SER A 325 -8.72 -26.33 6.66
C SER A 325 -9.45 -27.60 7.10
N LYS A 326 -9.76 -28.51 6.16
CA LYS A 326 -10.39 -29.82 6.44
C LYS A 326 -9.53 -30.70 7.35
N GLU A 327 -8.21 -30.62 7.23
CA GLU A 327 -7.25 -31.37 8.05
C GLU A 327 -6.91 -30.67 9.39
N GLY A 328 -7.49 -29.51 9.68
CA GLY A 328 -7.22 -28.75 10.91
C GLY A 328 -5.79 -28.21 11.02
N ARG A 329 -5.10 -28.01 9.89
CA ARG A 329 -3.70 -27.56 9.84
C ARG A 329 -3.53 -26.04 9.82
N ILE A 330 -4.57 -25.28 9.51
CA ILE A 330 -4.51 -23.81 9.50
C ILE A 330 -4.45 -23.27 10.93
N VAL A 331 -3.52 -22.37 11.18
CA VAL A 331 -3.29 -21.72 12.48
C VAL A 331 -3.88 -20.32 12.48
N GLU A 332 -3.62 -19.54 11.43
CA GLU A 332 -4.27 -18.25 11.17
C GLU A 332 -3.93 -17.77 9.75
N SER A 333 -4.65 -16.76 9.25
CA SER A 333 -4.26 -16.05 8.02
C SER A 333 -4.56 -14.56 8.17
N PHE A 334 -3.87 -13.74 7.37
CA PHE A 334 -4.02 -12.30 7.40
C PHE A 334 -3.64 -11.67 6.07
N VAL A 335 -4.09 -10.44 5.87
CA VAL A 335 -3.64 -9.59 4.76
C VAL A 335 -2.64 -8.56 5.25
N SER A 336 -1.73 -8.15 4.37
CA SER A 336 -0.76 -7.08 4.65
C SER A 336 -0.76 -6.00 3.57
N GLY A 337 -0.82 -4.73 3.96
CA GLY A 337 -0.71 -3.59 3.04
C GLY A 337 -0.91 -2.25 3.74
N THR A 338 -0.50 -1.12 3.15
CA THR A 338 -0.50 0.18 3.86
C THR A 338 -1.86 0.60 4.43
N ALA A 339 -2.96 0.31 3.73
CA ALA A 339 -4.31 0.73 4.14
C ALA A 339 -4.82 -0.06 5.35
N TYR A 340 -5.02 -1.38 5.20
CA TYR A 340 -5.50 -2.28 6.26
C TYR A 340 -4.39 -2.70 7.24
N PHE A 341 -3.14 -2.35 6.95
CA PHE A 341 -1.95 -2.72 7.71
C PHE A 341 -1.74 -4.23 7.84
N ILE A 342 -2.02 -4.83 8.99
CA ILE A 342 -2.08 -6.29 9.19
C ILE A 342 -3.45 -6.60 9.77
N THR A 343 -4.28 -7.31 9.00
CA THR A 343 -5.65 -7.62 9.38
C THR A 343 -5.91 -9.11 9.24
N PRO A 344 -6.38 -9.80 10.30
CA PRO A 344 -6.76 -11.20 10.24
C PRO A 344 -7.83 -11.46 9.17
N VAL A 345 -7.79 -12.65 8.57
CA VAL A 345 -8.83 -13.18 7.69
C VAL A 345 -9.54 -14.28 8.45
N ALA A 346 -10.86 -14.11 8.61
CA ALA A 346 -11.69 -15.06 9.34
C ALA A 346 -12.10 -16.24 8.46
N MET A 347 -12.42 -15.96 7.20
CA MET A 347 -12.85 -16.99 6.27
C MET A 347 -12.66 -16.58 4.80
N ILE A 348 -12.61 -17.59 3.94
CA ILE A 348 -12.58 -17.45 2.49
C ILE A 348 -13.74 -18.27 1.92
N GLN A 349 -14.62 -17.68 1.12
CA GLN A 349 -15.60 -18.44 0.34
C GLN A 349 -15.01 -18.77 -1.02
N ASN A 350 -14.91 -20.06 -1.33
CA ASN A 350 -14.58 -20.56 -2.66
C ASN A 350 -15.80 -21.29 -3.23
N GLU A 351 -16.43 -20.71 -4.25
CA GLU A 351 -17.70 -21.20 -4.79
C GLU A 351 -18.77 -21.38 -3.70
N ASN A 352 -19.14 -22.62 -3.38
CA ASN A 352 -20.11 -22.96 -2.33
C ASN A 352 -19.46 -23.47 -1.04
N THR A 353 -18.13 -23.39 -0.94
CA THR A 353 -17.35 -23.87 0.20
C THR A 353 -16.87 -22.68 1.03
N ASP A 354 -17.26 -22.65 2.30
CA ASP A 354 -16.71 -21.72 3.28
C ASP A 354 -15.49 -22.35 3.96
N ILE A 355 -14.33 -21.71 3.81
CA ILE A 355 -13.05 -22.12 4.36
C ILE A 355 -12.80 -21.29 5.61
N ASN A 356 -12.81 -21.93 6.78
CA ASN A 356 -12.38 -21.25 8.02
C ASN A 356 -10.87 -21.13 8.03
N THR A 357 -10.38 -19.92 8.26
CA THR A 357 -8.95 -19.60 8.29
C THR A 357 -8.45 -19.09 9.64
N LEU A 358 -9.30 -19.19 10.67
CA LEU A 358 -8.93 -19.02 12.07
C LEU A 358 -8.37 -20.33 12.63
N GLY A 359 -7.67 -20.26 13.77
CA GLY A 359 -7.17 -21.44 14.45
C GLY A 359 -8.29 -22.34 14.98
N ALA A 360 -7.94 -23.53 15.47
CA ALA A 360 -8.89 -24.58 15.88
C ALA A 360 -9.97 -24.12 16.89
N ASN A 361 -9.69 -23.09 17.70
CA ASN A 361 -10.63 -22.53 18.67
C ASN A 361 -11.53 -21.42 18.09
N GLY A 362 -11.46 -21.17 16.77
CA GLY A 362 -12.16 -20.06 16.11
C GLY A 362 -11.58 -18.69 16.45
N GLU A 363 -10.30 -18.63 16.83
CA GLU A 363 -9.55 -17.41 17.18
C GLU A 363 -8.17 -17.42 16.50
N PRO A 364 -7.60 -16.26 16.14
CA PRO A 364 -6.21 -16.16 15.68
C PRO A 364 -5.24 -16.63 16.78
N ALA A 365 -4.14 -17.27 16.38
CA ALA A 365 -3.10 -17.75 17.30
C ALA A 365 -2.24 -16.61 17.90
N GLY A 366 -2.20 -15.46 17.23
CA GLY A 366 -1.57 -14.23 17.71
C GLY A 366 -0.29 -13.83 16.99
N TYR A 367 0.14 -14.56 15.95
CA TYR A 367 1.33 -14.18 15.18
C TYR A 367 1.13 -12.85 14.44
N ALA A 368 0.00 -12.69 13.75
CA ALA A 368 -0.36 -11.46 13.06
C ALA A 368 -0.39 -10.26 14.02
N ALA A 369 -0.95 -10.44 15.22
CA ALA A 369 -0.98 -9.42 16.26
C ALA A 369 0.43 -9.06 16.77
N GLN A 370 1.29 -10.06 16.96
CA GLN A 370 2.67 -9.85 17.39
C GLN A 370 3.50 -9.13 16.32
N ILE A 371 3.40 -9.54 15.06
CA ILE A 371 4.10 -8.90 13.93
C ILE A 371 3.61 -7.47 13.76
N LYS A 372 2.30 -7.25 13.86
CA LYS A 372 1.69 -5.91 13.86
C LYS A 372 2.28 -5.03 14.96
N SER A 373 2.40 -5.57 16.18
CA SER A 373 2.95 -4.83 17.33
C SER A 373 4.41 -4.41 17.13
N TRP A 374 5.26 -5.26 16.54
CA TRP A 374 6.65 -4.89 16.22
C TRP A 374 6.72 -3.78 15.18
N LEU A 375 5.94 -3.90 14.11
CA LEU A 375 5.88 -2.87 13.08
C LEU A 375 5.38 -1.54 13.65
N GLU A 376 4.37 -1.54 14.53
CA GLU A 376 3.91 -0.33 15.23
C GLU A 376 4.99 0.25 16.15
N ALA A 377 5.74 -0.60 16.85
CA ALA A 377 6.83 -0.15 17.71
C ALA A 377 7.87 0.64 16.92
N ILE A 378 8.24 0.15 15.73
CA ILE A 378 9.14 0.84 14.80
C ILE A 378 8.51 2.12 14.26
N MET A 379 7.29 2.03 13.69
CA MET A 379 6.60 3.15 13.03
C MET A 379 6.36 4.34 13.97
N TYR A 380 5.99 4.06 15.22
CA TYR A 380 5.70 5.10 16.23
C TYR A 380 6.89 5.41 17.15
N GLY A 381 8.08 4.87 16.88
CA GLY A 381 9.31 5.19 17.61
C GLY A 381 9.36 4.67 19.05
N LYS A 382 8.67 3.57 19.36
CA LYS A 382 8.92 2.80 20.59
C LYS A 382 10.18 1.94 20.48
N GLU A 383 10.54 1.60 19.25
CA GLU A 383 11.76 0.88 18.88
C GLU A 383 12.51 1.73 17.87
N GLU A 384 13.80 2.00 18.12
CA GLU A 384 14.67 2.66 17.16
C GLU A 384 15.12 1.67 16.10
N HIS A 385 14.95 2.03 14.83
CA HIS A 385 15.22 1.12 13.71
C HIS A 385 15.44 1.90 12.41
N ASP A 386 16.36 1.41 11.57
CA ASP A 386 16.71 2.00 10.27
C ASP A 386 15.56 2.05 9.25
N TRP A 387 14.45 1.36 9.52
CA TRP A 387 13.25 1.40 8.68
C TRP A 387 12.43 2.67 8.92
N ALA A 388 12.66 3.36 10.02
CA ALA A 388 11.93 4.58 10.38
C ALA A 388 12.76 5.83 10.04
N TYR A 389 12.44 6.45 8.90
CA TYR A 389 13.04 7.74 8.53
C TYR A 389 12.35 8.86 9.31
N THR A 390 13.11 9.59 10.13
CA THR A 390 12.60 10.74 10.89
C THR A 390 12.58 11.99 10.00
N ILE A 391 11.44 12.67 9.95
CA ILE A 391 11.31 13.99 9.30
C ILE A 391 11.66 15.06 10.33
N GLU A 392 12.65 15.87 10.01
CA GLU A 392 13.02 17.04 10.81
C GLU A 392 11.89 18.08 10.77
N ASN A 393 11.72 18.82 11.87
CA ASN A 393 10.79 19.95 11.89
C ASN A 393 11.24 21.03 10.91
N GLU A 394 10.33 21.91 10.51
CA GLU A 394 10.72 23.08 9.73
C GLU A 394 11.69 23.95 10.55
N GLU A 395 12.86 24.26 10.00
CA GLU A 395 13.72 25.31 10.55
C GLU A 395 12.95 26.64 10.47
N GLN A 396 12.82 27.33 11.62
CA GLN A 396 12.07 28.58 11.74
C GLN A 396 12.73 29.74 11.01
#